data_AF-A0A4S1FV77-F1
#
_entry.id   AF-A0A4S1FV77-F1
#
_cell.length_a   1.000
_cell.length_b   1.000
_cell.length_c   1.000
_cell.angle_alpha   90.00
_cell.angle_beta   90.00
_cell.angle_gamma   90.00
#
_symmetry.space_group_name_H-M   'P 1'
#
loop_
_entity.id
_entity.type
_entity.pdbx_description
1 polymer ?
#
loop_
_entity_poly.entity_id
_entity_poly.type
_entity_poly.pdbx_seq_one_letter_code
_entity_poly.pdbx_strand_id
1 'polypeptide(L)'
;KMPFWLTGGEAFVYRRTSHGEQQFMQVDAATGFKRPAFDQARLAAALNKVSHESYQAGNLPFDRFELSEDGRRLDFQIEDTRWSCDLASYDCTSTTFDARK
;
A
#
# COMPACT_ATOMS: atom_id res chain seq x y z
N LYS A 1 8.95 -11.95 0.92
CA LYS A 1 8.96 -10.64 1.61
C LYS A 1 8.60 -10.86 3.08
N MET A 2 9.33 -10.25 4.02
CA MET A 2 9.08 -10.39 5.47
C MET A 2 7.88 -9.52 5.91
N PRO A 3 7.16 -9.89 6.98
CA PRO A 3 6.17 -9.00 7.57
C PRO A 3 6.83 -7.73 8.12
N PHE A 4 6.06 -6.66 8.23
CA PHE A 4 6.49 -5.41 8.85
C PHE A 4 5.40 -4.85 9.76
N TRP A 5 5.81 -4.11 10.79
CA TRP A 5 4.91 -3.47 11.74
C TRP A 5 4.41 -2.14 11.19
N LEU A 6 3.14 -1.83 11.44
CA LEU A 6 2.58 -0.51 11.20
C LEU A 6 2.97 0.43 12.34
N THR A 7 2.90 1.74 12.06
CA THR A 7 3.08 2.79 13.07
C THR A 7 2.15 2.55 14.26
N GLY A 8 2.67 2.70 15.47
CA GLY A 8 1.96 2.37 16.71
C GLY A 8 2.16 0.93 17.21
N GLY A 9 2.60 0.00 16.36
CA GLY A 9 2.98 -1.36 16.79
C GLY A 9 1.82 -2.29 17.17
N GLU A 10 0.57 -1.87 16.96
CA GLU A 10 -0.63 -2.65 17.29
C GLU A 10 -1.03 -3.63 16.18
N ALA A 11 -0.49 -3.45 14.97
CA ALA A 11 -0.76 -4.31 13.84
C ALA A 11 0.48 -4.50 12.96
N PHE A 12 0.55 -5.65 12.30
CA PHE A 12 1.58 -5.94 11.32
C PHE A 12 0.96 -6.37 9.99
N VAL A 13 1.71 -6.20 8.91
CA VAL A 13 1.30 -6.55 7.56
C VAL A 13 2.21 -7.63 7.02
N TYR A 14 1.63 -8.60 6.32
CA TYR A 14 2.36 -9.57 5.52
C TYR A 14 1.78 -9.64 4.10
N ARG A 15 2.60 -10.11 3.16
CA ARG A 15 2.15 -10.38 1.79
C ARG A 15 1.73 -11.85 1.69
N ARG A 16 0.54 -12.08 1.18
CA ARG A 16 0.05 -13.39 0.75
C ARG A 16 0.04 -13.43 -0.77
N THR A 17 0.32 -14.60 -1.35
CA THR A 17 0.11 -14.83 -2.79
C THR A 17 -0.85 -15.98 -2.97
N SER A 18 -1.86 -15.81 -3.82
CA SER A 18 -2.88 -16.82 -4.11
C SER A 18 -3.22 -16.74 -5.60
N HIS A 19 -3.15 -17.86 -6.31
CA HIS A 19 -3.38 -17.90 -7.77
C HIS A 19 -2.57 -16.87 -8.58
N GLY A 20 -1.34 -16.56 -8.14
CA GLY A 20 -0.48 -15.56 -8.78
C GLY A 20 -0.77 -14.11 -8.38
N GLU A 21 -1.88 -13.83 -7.69
CA GLU A 21 -2.20 -12.51 -7.18
C GLU A 21 -1.65 -12.31 -5.76
N GLN A 22 -0.95 -11.20 -5.57
CA GLN A 22 -0.37 -10.82 -4.30
C GLN A 22 -1.33 -9.90 -3.56
N GLN A 23 -1.60 -10.17 -2.30
CA GLN A 23 -2.43 -9.36 -1.41
C GLN A 23 -1.68 -8.97 -0.13
N PHE A 24 -1.82 -7.71 0.30
CA PHE A 24 -1.36 -7.25 1.60
C PHE A 24 -2.42 -7.52 2.67
N MET A 25 -2.06 -8.30 3.68
CA MET A 25 -2.93 -8.69 4.78
C MET A 25 -2.43 -8.03 6.06
N GLN A 26 -3.30 -7.24 6.71
CA GLN A 26 -3.09 -6.69 8.04
C GLN A 26 -3.57 -7.68 9.09
N VAL A 27 -2.80 -7.79 10.17
CA VAL A 27 -3.13 -8.57 11.37
C VAL A 27 -3.10 -7.64 12.57
N ASP A 28 -4.20 -7.58 13.28
CA ASP A 28 -4.27 -6.97 14.61
C ASP A 28 -3.52 -7.87 15.61
N ALA A 29 -2.52 -7.33 16.29
CA ALA A 29 -1.62 -8.13 17.13
C ALA A 29 -2.27 -8.55 18.45
N ALA A 30 -3.26 -7.81 18.95
CA ALA A 30 -3.95 -8.10 20.19
C ALA A 30 -4.99 -9.23 20.03
N THR A 31 -5.69 -9.25 18.90
CA THR A 31 -6.82 -10.15 18.63
C THR A 31 -6.47 -11.27 17.64
N GLY A 32 -5.40 -11.11 16.85
CA GLY A 32 -5.06 -11.99 15.74
C GLY A 32 -6.00 -11.87 14.54
N PHE A 33 -6.93 -10.90 14.56
CA PHE A 33 -7.88 -10.68 13.46
C PHE A 33 -7.14 -10.28 12.19
N LYS A 34 -7.49 -10.92 11.06
CA LYS A 34 -6.82 -10.74 9.77
C LYS A 34 -7.79 -10.13 8.77
N ARG A 35 -7.34 -9.10 8.05
CA ARG A 35 -8.09 -8.45 6.97
C ARG A 35 -7.16 -7.99 5.86
N PRO A 36 -7.64 -7.76 4.63
CA PRO A 36 -6.88 -6.99 3.65
C PRO A 36 -6.50 -5.63 4.23
N ALA A 37 -5.25 -5.18 4.01
CA ALA A 37 -4.81 -3.88 4.49
C ALA A 37 -5.51 -2.72 3.78
N PHE A 38 -5.89 -2.93 2.51
CA PHE A 38 -6.64 -2.01 1.65
C PHE A 38 -7.24 -2.80 0.47
N ASP A 39 -8.13 -2.16 -0.30
CA ASP A 39 -8.63 -2.71 -1.56
C ASP A 39 -7.58 -2.49 -2.66
N GLN A 40 -6.92 -3.57 -3.07
CA GLN A 40 -5.83 -3.47 -4.05
C GLN A 40 -6.31 -3.12 -5.46
N ALA A 41 -7.55 -3.49 -5.82
CA ALA A 41 -8.09 -3.18 -7.13
C ALA A 41 -8.37 -1.68 -7.24
N ARG A 42 -8.97 -1.10 -6.19
CA ARG A 42 -9.18 0.35 -6.10
C ARG A 42 -7.86 1.11 -6.05
N LEU A 43 -6.86 0.62 -5.32
CA LEU A 43 -5.54 1.27 -5.26
C LEU A 43 -4.85 1.23 -6.63
N ALA A 44 -4.78 0.08 -7.29
CA ALA A 44 -4.17 -0.02 -8.64
C ALA A 44 -4.86 0.93 -9.64
N ALA A 45 -6.20 0.99 -9.62
CA ALA A 45 -6.96 1.91 -10.45
C ALA A 45 -6.64 3.38 -10.14
N ALA A 46 -6.49 3.75 -8.87
CA ALA A 46 -6.10 5.10 -8.46
C ALA A 46 -4.71 5.49 -8.96
N LEU A 47 -3.74 4.58 -8.87
CA LEU A 47 -2.39 4.84 -9.35
C LEU A 47 -2.33 5.01 -10.88
N ASN A 48 -3.08 4.19 -11.63
CA ASN A 48 -3.14 4.28 -13.08
C ASN A 48 -3.74 5.60 -13.57
N LYS A 49 -4.66 6.22 -12.79
CA LYS A 49 -5.23 7.54 -13.11
C LYS A 49 -4.20 8.66 -13.05
N VAL A 50 -3.14 8.51 -12.24
CA VAL A 50 -2.18 9.57 -11.92
C VAL A 50 -0.85 9.39 -12.64
N SER A 51 -0.37 8.16 -12.76
CA SER A 51 1.00 7.84 -13.21
C SER A 51 1.18 7.66 -14.72
N HIS A 52 0.09 7.49 -15.48
CA HIS A 52 0.13 6.95 -16.86
C HIS A 52 0.79 5.55 -16.99
N GLU A 53 1.11 4.89 -15.88
CA GLU A 53 1.65 3.53 -15.82
C GLU A 53 0.55 2.47 -15.76
N SER A 54 0.94 1.19 -15.86
CA SER A 54 0.03 0.04 -15.75
C SER A 54 0.29 -0.78 -14.49
N TYR A 55 -0.30 -0.35 -13.38
CA TYR A 55 -0.34 -1.11 -12.14
C TYR A 55 -1.49 -2.12 -12.14
N GLN A 56 -1.18 -3.34 -11.68
CA GLN A 56 -2.13 -4.43 -11.53
C GLN A 56 -2.38 -4.72 -10.05
N ALA A 57 -3.64 -4.94 -9.69
CA ALA A 57 -4.05 -5.21 -8.30
C ALA A 57 -3.28 -6.36 -7.66
N GLY A 58 -3.01 -7.43 -8.42
CA GLY A 58 -2.28 -8.61 -7.95
C GLY A 58 -0.76 -8.47 -7.95
N ASN A 59 -0.19 -7.33 -8.40
CA ASN A 59 1.26 -7.14 -8.48
C ASN A 59 1.66 -5.67 -8.27
N LEU A 60 1.21 -5.10 -7.15
CA LEU A 60 1.63 -3.75 -6.75
C LEU A 60 3.15 -3.72 -6.48
N PRO A 61 3.93 -2.82 -7.11
CA PRO A 61 5.40 -2.85 -7.11
C PRO A 61 6.02 -2.13 -5.91
N PHE A 62 5.50 -2.42 -4.71
CA PHE A 62 6.09 -1.97 -3.46
C PHE A 62 6.16 -3.10 -2.43
N ASP A 63 7.02 -2.93 -1.44
CA ASP A 63 7.29 -3.90 -0.38
C ASP A 63 6.69 -3.50 0.96
N ARG A 64 6.69 -2.19 1.21
CA ARG A 64 6.35 -1.56 2.49
C ARG A 64 5.50 -0.33 2.22
N PHE A 65 4.70 0.00 3.22
CA PHE A 65 3.89 1.19 3.25
C PHE A 65 3.68 1.61 4.70
N GLU A 66 3.29 2.85 4.89
CA GLU A 66 2.82 3.38 6.16
C GLU A 66 1.32 3.63 6.07
N LEU A 67 0.63 3.41 7.18
CA LEU A 67 -0.75 3.83 7.35
C LEU A 67 -0.77 4.95 8.39
N SER A 68 -1.58 5.98 8.15
CA SER A 68 -1.89 6.97 9.19
C SER A 68 -2.59 6.31 10.38
N GLU A 69 -2.56 6.96 11.54
CA GLU A 69 -3.17 6.44 12.78
C GLU A 69 -4.67 6.15 12.62
N ASP A 70 -5.38 6.93 11.81
CA ASP A 70 -6.80 6.73 11.49
C ASP A 70 -7.04 5.66 10.40
N GLY A 71 -5.96 5.08 9.84
CA GLY A 71 -6.00 4.09 8.77
C GLY A 71 -6.52 4.62 7.44
N ARG A 72 -6.63 5.95 7.26
CA ARG A 72 -7.21 6.56 6.07
C ARG A 72 -6.21 6.92 4.99
N ARG A 73 -4.95 7.14 5.33
CA ARG A 73 -3.91 7.46 4.37
C ARG A 73 -2.91 6.33 4.27
N LEU A 74 -2.56 5.99 3.03
CA LEU A 74 -1.54 5.01 2.68
C LEU A 74 -0.38 5.72 1.99
N ASP A 75 0.79 5.67 2.60
CA ASP A 75 2.04 6.24 2.06
C ASP A 75 2.98 5.11 1.64
N PHE A 76 3.54 5.18 0.44
CA PHE A 76 4.52 4.20 -0.05
C PHE A 76 5.41 4.80 -1.13
N GLN A 77 6.39 4.02 -1.56
CA GLN A 77 7.33 4.41 -2.60
C GLN A 77 7.36 3.35 -3.69
N ILE A 78 7.33 3.82 -4.94
CA ILE A 78 7.61 3.03 -6.13
C ILE A 78 8.79 3.72 -6.80
N GLU A 79 9.92 3.03 -6.90
CA GLU A 79 11.18 3.56 -7.43
C GLU A 79 11.59 4.89 -6.76
N ASP A 80 11.59 6.00 -7.49
CA ASP A 80 11.94 7.35 -7.04
C ASP A 80 10.70 8.23 -6.76
N THR A 81 9.52 7.64 -6.77
CA THR A 81 8.25 8.34 -6.61
C THR A 81 7.58 7.97 -5.30
N ARG A 82 7.36 8.98 -4.45
CA ARG A 82 6.56 8.85 -3.24
C ARG A 82 5.10 9.02 -3.58
N TRP A 83 4.28 8.10 -3.09
CA TRP A 83 2.83 8.07 -3.25
C TRP A 83 2.15 8.28 -1.91
N SER A 84 1.08 9.05 -1.91
CA SER A 84 0.15 9.20 -0.78
C SER A 84 -1.27 9.07 -1.30
N CYS A 85 -2.02 8.09 -0.80
CA CYS A 85 -3.39 7.81 -1.22
C CYS A 85 -4.37 7.88 -0.05
N ASP A 86 -5.52 8.52 -0.22
CA ASP A 86 -6.66 8.40 0.70
C ASP A 86 -7.40 7.09 0.41
N LEU A 87 -7.63 6.24 1.41
CA LEU A 87 -8.26 4.93 1.28
C LEU A 87 -9.79 4.97 1.36
N ALA A 88 -10.41 6.12 1.61
CA ALA A 88 -11.85 6.28 1.51
C ALA A 88 -12.25 6.64 0.07
N SER A 89 -11.61 7.65 -0.51
CA SER A 89 -11.87 8.09 -1.88
C SER A 89 -11.05 7.34 -2.93
N TYR A 90 -9.88 6.81 -2.56
CA TYR A 90 -8.87 6.28 -3.48
C TYR A 90 -8.37 7.35 -4.46
N ASP A 91 -8.12 8.55 -3.93
CA ASP A 91 -7.36 9.60 -4.62
C ASP A 91 -5.90 9.53 -4.18
N CYS A 92 -4.99 9.49 -5.16
CA CYS A 92 -3.56 9.42 -4.94
C CYS A 92 -2.87 10.68 -5.44
N THR A 93 -1.84 11.10 -4.72
CA THR A 93 -0.87 12.10 -5.19
C THR A 93 0.50 11.46 -5.24
N SER A 94 1.32 11.92 -6.18
CA SER A 94 2.70 11.49 -6.35
C SER A 94 3.64 12.68 -6.28
N THR A 95 4.83 12.45 -5.73
CA THR A 95 5.95 13.40 -5.82
C THR A 95 7.19 12.60 -6.15
N THR A 96 7.74 12.84 -7.33
CA THR A 96 9.01 12.25 -7.76
C THR A 96 10.15 13.04 -7.16
N PHE A 97 11.13 12.36 -6.61
CA PHE A 97 12.36 13.03 -6.18
C PHE A 97 13.16 13.39 -7.43
N ASP A 98 13.13 14.67 -7.84
CA ASP A 98 13.99 15.16 -8.91
C ASP A 98 15.46 15.02 -8.46
N ALA A 99 16.17 14.04 -9.01
CA ALA A 99 17.61 13.88 -8.82
C ALA A 99 18.38 14.95 -9.61
N ARG A 100 18.16 16.23 -9.29
CA ARG A 100 19.03 17.32 -9.74
C ARG A 100 19.91 17.76 -8.59
N LYS A 101 21.10 17.17 -8.52
CA LYS A 101 22.31 17.87 -8.11
C LYS A 101 23.52 17.32 -8.84
#